data_AF-A0A1U7IA84-F1
#
_entry.id   AF-A0A1U7IA84-F1
#
_cell.length_a   1.000
_cell.length_b   1.000
_cell.length_c   1.000
_cell.angle_alpha   90.00
_cell.angle_beta   90.00
_cell.angle_gamma   90.00
#
_symmetry.space_group_name_H-M   'P 1'
#
loop_
_entity.id
_entity.type
_entity.pdbx_description
1 polymer ?
#
loop_
_entity_poly.entity_id
_entity_poly.type
_entity_poly.pdbx_seq_one_letter_code
_entity_poly.pdbx_strand_id
1 'polypeptide(L)' 'RSGETEDTTIADLAVATRAGQIKTGSLCRSERVAKYNRLLRIEEELGNQAVYAGKVGFGPA' A
#
# COMPACT_ATOMS: atom_id res chain seq x y z
N ARG A 1 2.65 -11.93 6.97
CA ARG A 1 2.64 -13.05 7.97
C ARG A 1 1.53 -14.03 7.56
N SER A 2 1.45 -15.26 8.09
CA SER A 2 0.38 -16.22 7.71
C SER A 2 -0.93 -16.00 8.48
N GLY A 3 -0.90 -15.32 9.62
CA GLY A 3 -2.06 -14.77 10.33
C GLY A 3 -2.12 -13.25 10.14
N GLU A 4 -2.67 -12.80 9.01
CA GLU A 4 -2.97 -11.39 8.76
C GLU A 4 -4.33 -11.05 9.37
N THR A 5 -4.47 -9.84 9.90
CA THR A 5 -5.74 -9.26 10.35
C THR A 5 -6.20 -8.18 9.36
N GLU A 6 -7.41 -7.65 9.52
CA GLU A 6 -7.89 -6.49 8.75
C GLU A 6 -7.18 -5.18 9.09
N ASP A 7 -6.19 -5.20 10.01
CA ASP A 7 -5.31 -4.08 10.25
C ASP A 7 -4.62 -3.64 8.96
N THR A 8 -4.57 -2.32 8.77
CA THR A 8 -4.03 -1.69 7.56
C THR A 8 -2.80 -0.83 7.84
N THR A 9 -2.26 -0.86 9.06
CA THR A 9 -1.13 -0.01 9.51
C THR A 9 0.07 -0.09 8.56
N ILE A 10 0.34 -1.26 7.96
CA ILE A 10 1.46 -1.42 7.04
C ILE A 10 1.30 -0.64 5.70
N ALA A 11 0.07 -0.35 5.28
CA ALA A 11 -0.20 0.46 4.10
C ALA A 11 0.19 1.93 4.36
N ASP A 12 -0.29 2.50 5.48
CA ASP A 12 0.06 3.85 5.92
C ASP A 12 1.58 3.96 6.18
N LEU A 13 2.18 2.96 6.83
CA LEU A 13 3.63 2.94 7.09
C LEU A 13 4.46 2.97 5.79
N ALA A 14 4.05 2.21 4.77
CA ALA A 14 4.75 2.18 3.48
C ALA A 14 4.72 3.54 2.77
N VAL A 15 3.58 4.26 2.85
CA VAL A 15 3.44 5.60 2.29
C VAL A 15 4.23 6.63 3.11
N ALA A 16 4.11 6.61 4.43
CA ALA A 16 4.79 7.54 5.33
C ALA A 16 6.32 7.48 5.22
N THR A 17 6.86 6.28 5.00
CA THR A 17 8.31 6.05 4.85
C THR A 17 8.79 6.19 3.41
N ARG A 18 7.88 6.41 2.44
CA ARG A 18 8.18 6.36 1.00
C ARG A 18 8.93 5.07 0.60
N ALA A 19 8.51 3.93 1.16
CA ALA A 19 9.18 2.64 0.95
C ALA A 19 9.19 2.19 -0.52
N GLY A 20 8.28 2.71 -1.35
CA GLY A 20 8.19 2.45 -2.79
C GLY A 20 7.62 1.08 -3.16
N GLN A 21 7.67 0.11 -2.24
CA GLN A 21 7.13 -1.23 -2.40
C GLN A 21 6.46 -1.71 -1.12
N ILE A 22 5.42 -2.53 -1.28
CA ILE A 22 4.71 -3.18 -0.18
C ILE A 22 4.35 -4.59 -0.59
N LYS A 23 4.56 -5.56 0.31
CA LYS A 23 4.15 -6.94 0.11
C LYS A 23 3.07 -7.30 1.12
N THR A 24 1.84 -7.39 0.63
CA THR A 24 0.66 -7.64 1.48
C THR A 24 -0.16 -8.87 1.06
N GLY A 25 0.43 -9.77 0.28
CA GLY A 25 -0.18 -11.04 -0.13
C GLY A 25 -0.88 -10.98 -1.49
N SER A 26 -1.69 -12.00 -1.80
CA SER A 26 -2.44 -12.08 -3.06
C SER A 26 -3.68 -11.19 -3.05
N LEU A 27 -4.29 -10.99 -4.23
CA LEU A 27 -5.53 -10.21 -4.46
C LEU A 27 -6.80 -10.96 -4.01
N CYS A 28 -6.70 -11.77 -2.97
CA CYS A 28 -7.79 -12.55 -2.42
C CYS A 28 -7.67 -12.59 -0.90
N ARG A 29 -8.79 -12.88 -0.22
CA ARG A 29 -8.96 -12.81 1.25
C ARG A 29 -8.99 -11.37 1.78
N SER A 30 -10.00 -11.06 2.59
CA SER A 30 -10.33 -9.70 3.00
C SER A 30 -9.20 -9.00 3.76
N GLU A 31 -8.46 -9.72 4.59
CA GLU A 31 -7.35 -9.18 5.39
C GLU A 31 -6.20 -8.63 4.54
N ARG A 32 -6.03 -9.15 3.31
CA ARG A 32 -5.04 -8.68 2.33
C ARG A 32 -5.60 -7.54 1.49
N VAL A 33 -6.83 -7.72 1.00
CA VAL A 33 -7.55 -6.72 0.21
C VAL A 33 -7.77 -5.42 1.01
N ALA A 34 -7.96 -5.49 2.33
CA ALA A 34 -8.08 -4.34 3.20
C ALA A 34 -6.92 -3.35 3.05
N LYS A 35 -5.67 -3.85 2.95
CA LYS A 35 -4.46 -3.03 2.80
C LYS A 35 -4.35 -2.40 1.42
N TYR A 36 -4.75 -3.11 0.37
CA TYR A 36 -4.88 -2.53 -0.97
C TYR A 36 -5.96 -1.43 -1.02
N ASN A 37 -7.12 -1.67 -0.42
CA ASN A 37 -8.19 -0.67 -0.31
C ASN A 37 -7.74 0.55 0.50
N ARG A 38 -6.91 0.35 1.54
CA ARG A 38 -6.33 1.46 2.27
C ARG A 38 -5.38 2.29 1.40
N LEU A 39 -4.55 1.66 0.57
CA LEU A 39 -3.69 2.40 -0.39
C LEU A 39 -4.52 3.21 -1.39
N LEU A 40 -5.64 2.68 -1.90
CA LEU A 40 -6.54 3.42 -2.79
C LEU A 40 -7.15 4.64 -2.09
N ARG A 41 -7.55 4.51 -0.82
CA ARG A 41 -8.05 5.64 -0.02
C ARG A 41 -6.97 6.69 0.23
N ILE A 42 -5.74 6.26 0.55
CA ILE A 42 -4.61 7.19 0.72
C ILE A 42 -4.29 7.93 -0.59
N GLU A 43 -4.34 7.23 -1.73
CA GLU A 43 -4.17 7.85 -3.05
C GLU A 43 -5.26 8.91 -3.31
N GLU A 44 -6.52 8.59 -3.00
CA GLU A 44 -7.65 9.53 -3.09
C GLU A 44 -7.48 10.73 -2.14
N GLU A 45 -7.08 10.50 -0.88
CA GLU A 45 -6.81 11.55 0.13
C GLU A 45 -5.68 12.50 -0.31
N LEU A 46 -4.64 12.00 -0.97
CA LEU A 46 -3.52 12.80 -1.48
C LEU A 46 -3.84 13.57 -2.77
N GLY A 47 -4.79 13.08 -3.56
CA GLY A 47 -5.21 13.68 -4.83
C GLY A 47 -4.01 13.98 -5.74
N ASN A 48 -3.85 15.25 -6.15
CA ASN A 48 -2.77 15.68 -7.06
C ASN A 48 -1.36 15.52 -6.48
N GLN A 49 -1.21 15.29 -5.17
CA GLN A 49 0.08 15.06 -4.53
C GLN A 49 0.48 13.58 -4.53
N ALA A 50 -0.41 12.67 -4.95
CA ALA A 50 -0.14 11.25 -5.01
C ALA A 50 0.96 10.94 -6.05
N VAL A 51 1.96 10.16 -5.64
CA VAL A 51 3.05 9.72 -6.52
C VAL A 51 3.15 8.20 -6.50
N TYR A 52 2.96 7.59 -7.68
CA TYR A 52 3.17 6.16 -7.84
C TYR A 52 4.65 5.83 -8.01
N ALA A 53 5.22 5.09 -7.05
CA ALA A 53 6.65 4.79 -6.96
C ALA A 53 7.25 4.19 -8.26
N GLY A 54 6.49 3.35 -8.97
CA GLY A 54 6.93 2.72 -10.22
C GLY A 54 7.17 3.70 -11.38
N LYS A 55 6.68 4.96 -11.29
CA LYS A 55 6.90 6.00 -12.31
C LYS A 55 8.08 6.93 -12.02
N VAL A 56 8.60 6.90 -10.79
CA VAL A 56 9.58 7.89 -10.30
C VAL A 56 10.88 7.25 -9.80
N GLY A 57 11.15 6.00 -10.19
CA GLY A 57 12.40 5.31 -9.87
C GLY A 57 12.53 4.82 -8.42
N PHE A 58 11.42 4.80 -7.66
CA PHE A 58 11.36 4.20 -6.32
C PHE A 58 10.85 2.74 -6.34
N GLY A 59 10.54 2.21 -7.52
CA GLY A 59 10.22 0.79 -7.72
C GLY A 59 11.47 -0.09 -7.79
N PRO A 60 11.30 -1.42 -7.91
CA PRO A 60 12.43 -2.30 -8.21
C PRO A 60 13.06 -1.95 -9.57
N ALA A 61 14.38 -2.15 -9.66
CA ALA A 61 15.15 -1.96 -10.89
C ALA A 61 14.78 -2.98 -11.98
#